data_AF-A0AAD7D5E9-F1
#
_entry.id   AF-A0AAD7D5E9-F1
#
_cell.length_a   1.000
_cell.length_b   1.000
_cell.length_c   1.000
_cell.angle_alpha   90.00
_cell.angle_beta   90.00
_cell.angle_gamma   90.00
#
_symmetry.space_group_name_H-M   'P 1'
#
loop_
_entity.id
_entity.type
_entity.pdbx_description
1 polymer ?
#
loop_
_entity_poly.entity_id
_entity_poly.type
_entity_poly.pdbx_seq_one_letter_code
_entity_poly.pdbx_strand_id
1 'polypeptide(L)'
;MAPSRGRKWQTERGRTTIQQIVATKIPQWAGGLRDWQVTVIAWILDGEDVLCITATGDGKSALFAVPILVLLEVAKNPATYPGFWDQKRRTPVGLVIAPTKGLSANIVRDLQHPSWLLPYRV
;
A
#
# COMPACT_ATOMS: atom_id res chain seq x y z
N MET A 1 -14.91 18.54 16.44
CA MET A 1 -14.38 17.23 16.84
C MET A 1 -14.54 16.29 15.64
N ALA A 2 -13.44 15.90 14.98
CA ALA A 2 -13.53 14.96 13.86
C ALA A 2 -13.99 13.59 14.41
N PRO A 3 -14.90 12.87 13.73
CA PRO A 3 -15.29 11.54 14.17
C PRO A 3 -14.03 10.68 14.32
N SER A 4 -13.93 9.91 15.39
CA SER A 4 -12.84 8.96 15.57
C SER A 4 -12.83 8.04 14.36
N ARG A 5 -11.85 8.24 13.45
CA ARG A 5 -11.65 7.34 12.32
C ARG A 5 -11.34 5.98 12.92
N GLY A 6 -12.31 5.07 12.88
CA GLY A 6 -12.12 3.73 13.44
C GLY A 6 -10.89 3.10 12.82
N ARG A 7 -9.93 2.68 13.66
CA ARG A 7 -8.66 2.08 13.26
C ARG A 7 -8.87 0.66 12.72
N LYS A 8 -9.53 0.53 11.57
CA LYS A 8 -9.96 -0.76 11.02
C LYS A 8 -8.80 -1.52 10.40
N TRP A 9 -7.88 -0.83 9.73
CA TRP A 9 -6.75 -1.45 9.05
C TRP A 9 -5.64 -1.86 10.02
N GLN A 10 -5.51 -1.17 11.15
CA GLN A 10 -4.56 -1.51 12.20
C GLN A 10 -4.90 -2.75 13.01
N THR A 11 -6.15 -3.24 12.95
CA THR A 11 -6.55 -4.51 13.58
C THR A 11 -5.83 -5.69 12.96
N GLU A 12 -5.76 -6.82 13.68
CA GLU A 12 -5.21 -8.06 13.12
C GLU A 12 -5.89 -8.44 11.80
N ARG A 13 -7.23 -8.44 11.78
CA ARG A 13 -8.02 -8.68 10.56
C ARG A 13 -7.65 -7.75 9.42
N GLY A 14 -7.43 -6.45 9.71
CA GLY A 14 -7.01 -5.46 8.72
C GLY A 14 -5.63 -5.77 8.14
N ARG A 15 -4.66 -6.09 8.99
CA ARG A 15 -3.28 -6.44 8.60
C ARG A 15 -3.25 -7.74 7.79
N THR A 16 -3.99 -8.78 8.22
CA THR A 16 -4.14 -10.01 7.46
C THR A 16 -4.76 -9.76 6.09
N THR A 17 -5.79 -8.90 6.01
CA THR A 17 -6.43 -8.53 4.74
C THR A 17 -5.46 -7.83 3.78
N ILE A 18 -4.63 -6.92 4.29
CA ILE A 18 -3.58 -6.25 3.49
C ILE A 18 -2.62 -7.29 2.90
N GLN A 19 -2.10 -8.20 3.72
CA GLN A 19 -1.19 -9.26 3.25
C GLN A 19 -1.85 -10.17 2.21
N GLN A 20 -3.10 -10.58 2.43
CA GLN A 20 -3.85 -11.42 1.50
C GLN A 20 -4.06 -10.73 0.14
N ILE A 21 -4.42 -9.46 0.14
CA ILE A 21 -4.57 -8.68 -1.10
C ILE A 21 -3.23 -8.60 -1.83
N VAL A 22 -2.15 -8.30 -1.12
CA VAL A 22 -0.80 -8.24 -1.70
C VAL A 22 -0.39 -9.58 -2.29
N ALA A 23 -0.53 -10.68 -1.55
CA ALA A 23 -0.22 -12.02 -2.05
C ALA A 23 -1.02 -12.38 -3.30
N THR A 24 -2.29 -11.97 -3.36
CA THR A 24 -3.17 -12.24 -4.51
C THR A 24 -2.81 -11.40 -5.73
N LYS A 25 -2.51 -10.11 -5.53
CA LYS A 25 -2.26 -9.17 -6.64
C LYS A 25 -0.81 -9.12 -7.09
N ILE A 26 0.10 -9.54 -6.23
CA ILE A 26 1.54 -9.45 -6.39
C ILE A 26 2.18 -10.81 -6.03
N PRO A 27 1.80 -11.92 -6.70
CA PRO A 27 2.19 -13.28 -6.30
C PRO A 27 3.71 -13.54 -6.28
N GLN A 28 4.46 -12.80 -7.09
CA GLN A 28 5.92 -12.77 -7.12
C GLN A 28 6.60 -12.29 -5.82
N TRP A 29 5.88 -11.58 -4.94
CA TRP A 29 6.37 -11.22 -3.62
C TRP A 29 6.17 -12.43 -2.71
N ALA A 30 6.97 -13.48 -2.90
CA ALA A 30 6.80 -14.76 -2.21
C ALA A 30 6.83 -14.63 -0.68
N GLY A 31 7.61 -13.67 -0.15
CA GLY A 31 7.66 -13.34 1.28
C GLY A 31 6.61 -12.32 1.74
N GLY A 32 5.76 -11.82 0.84
CA GLY A 32 4.79 -10.76 1.10
C GLY A 32 5.44 -9.45 1.54
N LEU A 33 4.67 -8.65 2.27
CA LEU A 33 5.18 -7.46 2.94
C LEU A 33 5.94 -7.83 4.22
N ARG A 34 6.94 -7.03 4.58
CA ARG A 34 7.57 -7.07 5.90
C ARG A 34 6.62 -6.51 6.96
N ASP A 35 6.73 -6.97 8.21
CA ASP A 35 5.83 -6.58 9.31
C ASP A 35 5.74 -5.07 9.52
N TRP A 36 6.88 -4.38 9.42
CA TRP A 36 6.92 -2.92 9.56
C TRP A 36 6.20 -2.23 8.39
N GLN A 37 6.28 -2.78 7.17
CA GLN A 37 5.56 -2.22 6.02
C GLN A 37 4.06 -2.37 6.21
N VAL A 38 3.58 -3.56 6.64
CA VAL A 38 2.16 -3.79 6.94
C VAL A 38 1.66 -2.82 7.99
N THR A 39 2.44 -2.62 9.06
CA THR A 39 2.10 -1.70 10.15
C THR A 39 1.92 -0.27 9.64
N VAL A 40 2.88 0.22 8.85
CA VAL A 40 2.83 1.59 8.32
C VAL A 40 1.73 1.75 7.26
N ILE A 41 1.54 0.75 6.38
CA ILE A 41 0.47 0.74 5.38
C ILE A 41 -0.91 0.78 6.06
N ALA A 42 -1.09 0.06 7.17
CA ALA A 42 -2.32 0.10 7.94
C ALA A 42 -2.61 1.50 8.51
N TRP A 43 -1.59 2.20 9.02
CA TRP A 43 -1.72 3.61 9.44
C TRP A 43 -2.20 4.51 8.31
N ILE A 44 -1.54 4.42 7.14
CA ILE A 44 -1.89 5.19 5.94
C ILE A 44 -3.33 4.88 5.49
N LEU A 45 -3.73 3.61 5.51
CA LEU A 45 -5.08 3.19 5.13
C LEU A 45 -6.15 3.65 6.12
N ASP A 46 -5.83 3.81 7.41
CA ASP A 46 -6.72 4.47 8.39
C ASP A 46 -6.71 6.01 8.23
N GLY A 47 -5.84 6.54 7.36
CA GLY A 47 -5.74 7.95 7.02
C GLY A 47 -4.90 8.76 8.00
N GLU A 48 -3.94 8.12 8.67
CA GLU A 48 -2.94 8.76 9.51
C GLU A 48 -1.81 9.36 8.64
N ASP A 49 -1.29 10.51 9.05
CA ASP A 49 -0.11 11.12 8.44
C ASP A 49 1.16 10.45 8.99
N VAL A 50 2.07 10.02 8.11
CA VAL A 50 3.25 9.23 8.49
C VAL A 50 4.54 9.89 8.04
N LEU A 51 5.49 10.04 8.97
CA LEU A 51 6.91 10.29 8.68
C LEU A 51 7.68 8.97 8.81
N CYS A 52 8.21 8.46 7.69
CA CYS A 52 9.00 7.23 7.67
C CYS A 52 10.45 7.53 7.26
N ILE A 53 11.40 7.15 8.10
CA ILE A 53 12.83 7.25 7.84
C ILE A 53 13.38 5.83 7.75
N THR A 54 13.86 5.46 6.57
CA THR A 54 14.49 4.16 6.34
C THR A 54 15.54 4.28 5.23
N ALA A 55 16.48 3.32 5.21
CA ALA A 55 17.54 3.23 4.22
C ALA A 55 16.99 3.15 2.78
N THR A 56 17.83 3.55 1.82
CA THR A 56 17.59 3.25 0.40
C THR A 56 17.60 1.74 0.18
N GLY A 57 16.76 1.24 -0.73
CA GLY A 57 16.64 -0.21 -0.98
C GLY A 57 15.80 -0.98 0.04
N ASP A 58 15.38 -0.38 1.15
CA ASP A 58 14.63 -1.10 2.20
C ASP A 58 13.17 -1.42 1.83
N GLY A 59 12.72 -1.03 0.63
CA GLY A 59 11.36 -1.31 0.16
C GLY A 59 10.30 -0.27 0.54
N LYS A 60 10.71 0.94 0.93
CA LYS A 60 9.77 2.03 1.29
C LYS A 60 8.77 2.43 0.20
N SER A 61 9.04 2.11 -1.07
CA SER A 61 8.10 2.39 -2.17
C SER A 61 6.76 1.66 -2.00
N ALA A 62 6.75 0.53 -1.29
CA ALA A 62 5.51 -0.16 -0.94
C ALA A 62 4.54 0.72 -0.13
N LEU A 63 5.06 1.68 0.66
CA LEU A 63 4.25 2.52 1.53
C LEU A 63 3.31 3.48 0.79
N PHE A 64 3.61 3.85 -0.46
CA PHE A 64 2.70 4.67 -1.27
C PHE A 64 2.00 3.87 -2.37
N ALA A 65 2.60 2.78 -2.87
CA ALA A 65 2.01 1.96 -3.92
C ALA A 65 0.91 1.01 -3.39
N VAL A 66 1.18 0.33 -2.29
CA VAL A 66 0.27 -0.70 -1.75
C VAL A 66 -1.04 -0.12 -1.22
N PRO A 67 -1.08 1.03 -0.51
CA PRO A 67 -2.36 1.60 -0.09
C PRO A 67 -3.32 1.83 -1.26
N ILE A 68 -2.82 2.33 -2.39
CA ILE A 68 -3.64 2.52 -3.60
C ILE A 68 -4.13 1.18 -4.15
N LEU A 69 -3.26 0.17 -4.24
CA LEU A 69 -3.62 -1.18 -4.67
C LEU A 69 -4.71 -1.80 -3.79
N VAL A 70 -4.57 -1.69 -2.47
CA VAL A 70 -5.55 -2.20 -1.49
C VAL A 70 -6.90 -1.50 -1.65
N LEU A 71 -6.91 -0.17 -1.75
CA LEU A 71 -8.14 0.59 -1.93
C LEU A 71 -8.83 0.27 -3.27
N LEU A 72 -8.07 0.10 -4.35
CA LEU A 72 -8.60 -0.30 -5.65
C LEU A 72 -9.23 -1.69 -5.59
N GLU A 73 -8.59 -2.64 -4.90
CA GLU A 73 -9.12 -4.00 -4.78
C GLU A 73 -10.39 -4.05 -3.95
N VAL A 74 -10.40 -3.38 -2.80
CA VAL A 74 -11.61 -3.26 -1.97
C VAL A 74 -12.73 -2.56 -2.73
N ALA A 75 -12.40 -1.56 -3.55
CA ALA A 75 -13.39 -0.86 -4.37
C ALA A 75 -13.98 -1.71 -5.50
N LYS A 76 -13.16 -2.60 -6.07
CA LYS A 76 -13.60 -3.53 -7.10
C LYS A 76 -14.45 -4.66 -6.53
N ASN A 77 -14.12 -5.13 -5.32
CA ASN A 77 -14.71 -6.33 -4.70
C ASN A 77 -15.27 -6.06 -3.29
N PRO A 78 -16.22 -5.12 -3.11
CA PRO A 78 -16.65 -4.69 -1.77
C PRO A 78 -17.30 -5.80 -0.93
N ALA A 79 -18.00 -6.75 -1.58
CA ALA A 79 -18.62 -7.89 -0.90
C ALA A 79 -17.59 -8.84 -0.27
N THR A 80 -16.38 -8.94 -0.83
CA THR A 80 -15.30 -9.77 -0.31
C THR A 80 -14.65 -9.16 0.94
N TYR A 81 -14.76 -7.84 1.12
CA TYR A 81 -14.09 -7.10 2.20
C TYR A 81 -15.09 -6.29 3.07
N PRO A 82 -16.05 -6.95 3.73
CA PRO A 82 -17.06 -6.27 4.52
C PRO A 82 -16.43 -5.50 5.68
N GLY A 83 -16.77 -4.21 5.81
CA GLY A 83 -16.23 -3.28 6.81
C GLY A 83 -15.00 -2.49 6.36
N PHE A 84 -14.31 -2.92 5.29
CA PHE A 84 -13.17 -2.18 4.72
C PHE A 84 -13.58 -1.23 3.60
N TRP A 85 -14.67 -1.54 2.90
CA TRP A 85 -15.27 -0.66 1.89
C TRP A 85 -15.70 0.70 2.46
N ASP A 86 -15.44 1.76 1.69
CA ASP A 86 -15.85 3.14 1.98
C ASP A 86 -16.21 3.83 0.66
N GLN A 87 -17.44 4.32 0.54
CA GLN A 87 -17.94 5.01 -0.65
C GLN A 87 -17.08 6.23 -1.02
N LYS A 88 -16.47 6.91 -0.04
CA LYS A 88 -15.60 8.07 -0.27
C LYS A 88 -14.29 7.71 -0.98
N ARG A 89 -13.90 6.43 -0.98
CA ARG A 89 -12.64 5.93 -1.53
C ARG A 89 -12.82 4.99 -2.72
N ARG A 90 -13.93 5.15 -3.46
CA ARG A 90 -14.23 4.35 -4.66
C ARG A 90 -13.21 4.53 -5.79
N THR A 91 -12.56 5.69 -5.85
CA THR A 91 -11.58 6.03 -6.88
C THR A 91 -10.34 6.61 -6.19
N PRO A 92 -9.51 5.76 -5.56
CA PRO A 92 -8.33 6.24 -4.84
C PRO A 92 -7.33 6.87 -5.81
N VAL A 93 -6.74 7.99 -5.41
CA VAL A 93 -5.71 8.72 -6.15
C VAL A 93 -4.50 8.93 -5.25
N GLY A 94 -3.30 8.68 -5.78
CA GLY A 94 -2.04 8.94 -5.10
C GLY A 94 -1.21 9.97 -5.88
N LEU A 95 -0.64 10.94 -5.17
CA LEU A 95 0.34 11.89 -5.71
C LEU A 95 1.69 11.64 -5.04
N VAL A 96 2.70 11.27 -5.84
CA VAL A 96 4.06 11.06 -5.38
C VAL A 96 4.94 12.19 -5.89
N ILE A 97 5.49 12.97 -4.97
CA ILE A 97 6.42 14.06 -5.29
C ILE A 97 7.83 13.54 -5.02
N ALA A 98 8.68 13.57 -6.03
CA ALA A 98 10.08 13.15 -5.94
C ALA A 98 11.02 14.31 -6.29
N PRO A 99 12.19 14.43 -5.62
CA PRO A 99 13.10 15.55 -5.82
C PRO A 99 13.80 15.55 -7.19
N THR A 100 13.91 14.41 -7.88
CA THR A 100 14.61 14.31 -9.16
C THR A 100 13.75 13.63 -10.22
N LYS A 101 13.90 14.08 -11.47
CA LYS A 101 13.24 13.49 -12.65
C LYS A 101 13.62 12.02 -12.84
N GLY A 102 14.87 11.67 -12.55
CA GLY A 102 15.35 10.29 -12.64
C GLY A 102 14.63 9.36 -11.66
N LEU A 103 14.46 9.81 -10.41
CA LEU A 103 13.72 9.03 -9.42
C LEU A 103 12.24 8.91 -9.77
N SER A 104 11.58 9.99 -10.21
CA SER A 104 10.19 9.92 -10.65
C SER A 104 10.01 8.99 -11.85
N ALA A 105 10.92 9.03 -12.82
CA ALA A 105 10.89 8.14 -13.98
C ALA A 105 11.05 6.67 -13.57
N ASN A 106 11.94 6.38 -12.61
CA ASN A 106 12.09 5.04 -12.05
C ASN A 106 10.80 4.56 -11.38
N ILE A 107 10.17 5.39 -10.54
CA ILE A 107 8.89 5.06 -9.88
C ILE A 107 7.78 4.78 -10.90
N VAL A 108 7.66 5.62 -11.94
CA VAL A 108 6.64 5.43 -12.99
C VAL A 108 6.88 4.13 -13.74
N ARG A 109 8.11 3.89 -14.19
CA ARG A 109 8.49 2.66 -14.87
C ARG A 109 8.15 1.44 -14.02
N ASP A 110 8.52 1.49 -12.75
CA ASP A 110 8.23 0.44 -11.78
C ASP A 110 6.73 0.20 -11.67
N LEU A 111 5.90 1.23 -11.48
CA LEU A 111 4.45 1.06 -11.36
C LEU A 111 3.76 0.57 -12.65
N GLN A 112 4.26 0.93 -13.83
CA GLN A 112 3.70 0.53 -15.14
C GLN A 112 4.16 -0.85 -15.59
N HIS A 113 5.44 -1.14 -15.36
CA HIS A 113 6.09 -2.39 -15.63
C HIS A 113 6.68 -2.85 -14.32
N PRO A 114 5.96 -3.71 -13.59
CA PRO A 114 6.40 -4.09 -12.27
C PRO A 114 7.64 -5.01 -12.41
N SER A 115 8.81 -4.39 -12.59
CA SER A 115 10.14 -4.98 -12.71
C SER A 115 10.84 -5.08 -11.36
N TRP A 116 10.32 -4.40 -10.33
CA TRP A 116 10.40 -4.79 -8.91
C TRP A 116 9.67 -6.12 -8.61
N LEU A 117 9.09 -6.68 -9.68
CA LEU A 117 8.84 -8.07 -10.08
C LEU A 117 9.75 -9.19 -9.64
N LEU A 118 11.04 -8.91 -9.84
CA LEU A 118 12.08 -9.91 -9.83
C LEU A 118 12.89 -9.77 -8.55
N PRO A 119 13.32 -10.90 -7.96
CA PRO A 119 14.06 -10.89 -6.72
C PRO A 119 15.30 -10.00 -6.88
N TYR A 120 15.45 -9.05 -5.94
CA TYR A 120 16.66 -8.33 -5.56
C TYR A 120 17.78 -8.33 -6.61
N ARG A 121 17.90 -7.25 -7.38
CA ARG A 121 19.21 -6.90 -7.98
C ARG A 121 19.90 -5.89 -7.07
N VAL A 122 20.94 -6.40 -6.41
CA VAL A 122 22.07 -5.61 -5.89
C VAL A 122 22.77 -4.93 -7.07
#